data_AF-A0A933L6V1-F1
#
_entry.id   AF-A0A933L6V1-F1
#
_cell.length_a   1.000
_cell.length_b   1.000
_cell.length_c   1.000
_cell.angle_alpha   90.00
_cell.angle_beta   90.00
_cell.angle_gamma   90.00
#
_symmetry.space_group_name_H-M   'P 1'
#
loop_
_entity.id
_entity.type
_entity.pdbx_description
1 polymer ?
#
loop_
_entity_poly.entity_id
_entity_poly.type
_entity_poly.pdbx_seq_one_letter_code
_entity_poly.pdbx_strand_id
1 'polypeptide(L)'
;MAGTEEADAKVEHVVLIVPGIRDFGKWTKVVGAQIKEALPDVVVTRANIGFFGLLQFLVPLPILRRWALERVMVRIRELRDRYKNAEISFVAHSFGSHCVANILKSEFDVKARYVIFCGSVVPREFPFNLFHQRFRDVVLNDVGTADPWPAVAEAIAFGCGSIGTFGYGDSAYVTDRFHNGAGHGYFFDGNFASQYWVPFLRDGTITPGAETPASAPRYIDIFGRIHIKQILAVILLLIGLTIALKILYPAHSFYANAATPSRSAQVEGEGLVSLYPWRSIVQRYTDEARLICPLGGALCPPEPIQSFLWGREFKTALQYDDDLLSVSSCKPYDPAREMTDPFAAIVDFASAFPQCMSQSKDLANFRWLPSKAQGHLETSSDGDTLYCGCSAAAIDAFSR
;
A
#
# COMPACT_ATOMS: atom_id res chain seq x y z
N MET A 1 -24.03 41.97 -27.10
CA MET A 1 -22.99 41.81 -26.06
C MET A 1 -23.20 42.80 -24.91
N ALA A 2 -23.49 44.09 -25.15
CA ALA A 2 -23.74 45.05 -24.06
C ALA A 2 -24.88 44.64 -23.07
N GLY A 3 -26.01 44.12 -23.57
CA GLY A 3 -27.14 43.72 -22.70
C GLY A 3 -26.90 42.49 -21.82
N THR A 4 -25.95 41.61 -22.18
CA THR A 4 -25.59 40.44 -21.35
C THR A 4 -24.61 40.81 -20.24
N GLU A 5 -23.69 41.74 -20.50
CA GLU A 5 -22.77 42.26 -19.48
C GLU A 5 -23.51 43.09 -18.43
N GLU A 6 -24.49 43.90 -18.84
CA GLU A 6 -25.31 44.68 -17.91
C GLU A 6 -26.20 43.80 -17.02
N ALA A 7 -26.73 42.70 -17.57
CA ALA A 7 -27.49 41.72 -16.79
C ALA A 7 -26.60 40.94 -15.82
N ASP A 8 -25.41 40.49 -16.25
CA ASP A 8 -24.45 39.80 -15.39
C ASP A 8 -23.92 40.72 -14.27
N ALA A 9 -23.80 42.04 -14.51
CA ALA A 9 -23.39 43.03 -13.51
C ALA A 9 -24.40 43.24 -12.36
N LYS A 10 -25.68 42.93 -12.58
CA LYS A 10 -26.76 43.02 -11.58
C LYS A 10 -26.86 41.78 -10.69
N VAL A 11 -26.13 40.71 -11.00
CA VAL A 11 -26.14 39.50 -10.18
C VAL A 11 -25.36 39.76 -8.89
N GLU A 12 -26.03 39.64 -7.75
CA GLU A 12 -25.43 39.83 -6.42
C GLU A 12 -25.16 38.50 -5.68
N HIS A 13 -25.78 37.41 -6.12
CA HIS A 13 -25.67 36.11 -5.44
C HIS A 13 -25.63 34.95 -6.42
N VAL A 14 -24.59 34.12 -6.26
CA VAL A 14 -24.39 32.89 -7.05
C VAL A 14 -24.35 31.70 -6.10
N VAL A 15 -25.05 30.62 -6.43
CA VAL A 15 -24.97 29.33 -5.73
C VAL A 15 -24.23 28.33 -6.59
N LEU A 16 -23.08 27.87 -6.11
CA LEU A 16 -22.27 26.83 -6.75
C LEU A 16 -22.50 25.47 -6.06
N ILE A 17 -23.14 24.55 -6.79
CA ILE A 17 -23.33 23.17 -6.35
C ILE A 17 -22.09 22.35 -6.75
N VAL A 18 -21.45 21.71 -5.77
CA VAL A 18 -20.21 20.94 -5.93
C VAL A 18 -20.52 19.46 -5.65
N PRO A 19 -20.65 18.60 -6.68
CA PRO A 19 -21.04 17.20 -6.50
C PRO A 19 -19.90 16.32 -5.94
N GLY A 20 -20.21 15.07 -5.61
CA GLY A 20 -19.22 14.05 -5.24
C GLY A 20 -18.54 13.35 -6.44
N ILE A 21 -17.72 12.34 -6.13
CA ILE A 21 -16.80 11.64 -7.07
C ILE A 21 -17.49 10.84 -8.20
N ARG A 22 -18.76 10.48 -8.05
CA ARG A 22 -19.48 9.57 -8.98
C ARG A 22 -20.82 10.10 -9.46
N ASP A 23 -21.09 11.38 -9.29
CA ASP A 23 -22.37 11.91 -9.70
C ASP A 23 -22.33 12.37 -11.16
N PHE A 24 -23.18 11.78 -12.00
CA PHE A 24 -23.50 12.35 -13.32
C PHE A 24 -24.18 13.74 -13.20
N GLY A 25 -24.43 14.20 -11.98
CA GLY A 25 -24.92 15.51 -11.63
C GLY A 25 -26.43 15.64 -11.84
N LYS A 26 -27.16 14.52 -11.91
CA LYS A 26 -28.61 14.55 -12.18
C LYS A 26 -29.35 15.29 -11.08
N TRP A 27 -29.06 15.00 -9.82
CA TRP A 27 -29.69 15.70 -8.69
C TRP A 27 -29.32 17.18 -8.64
N THR A 28 -28.10 17.57 -9.08
CA THR A 28 -27.70 18.99 -9.09
C THR A 28 -28.62 19.83 -9.98
N LYS A 29 -29.23 19.22 -11.02
CA LYS A 29 -30.25 19.87 -11.84
C LYS A 29 -31.59 20.00 -11.11
N VAL A 30 -32.01 18.96 -10.40
CA VAL A 30 -33.28 18.94 -9.64
C VAL A 30 -33.24 19.97 -8.52
N VAL A 31 -32.24 19.88 -7.65
CA VAL A 31 -32.00 20.84 -6.57
C VAL A 31 -31.77 22.23 -7.13
N GLY A 32 -30.96 22.36 -8.18
CA GLY A 32 -30.65 23.66 -8.76
C GLY A 32 -31.88 24.35 -9.36
N ALA A 33 -32.79 23.59 -9.98
CA ALA A 33 -34.07 24.10 -10.45
C ALA A 33 -34.94 24.57 -9.28
N GLN A 34 -35.02 23.79 -8.20
CA GLN A 34 -35.80 24.17 -7.03
C GLN A 34 -35.28 25.44 -6.35
N ILE A 35 -33.96 25.57 -6.18
CA ILE A 35 -33.34 26.77 -5.60
C ILE A 35 -33.63 27.97 -6.50
N LYS A 36 -33.50 27.82 -7.82
CA LYS A 36 -33.76 28.90 -8.78
C LYS A 36 -35.23 29.32 -8.81
N GLU A 37 -36.16 28.38 -8.67
CA GLU A 37 -37.59 28.66 -8.58
C GLU A 37 -37.92 29.45 -7.32
N ALA A 38 -37.34 29.08 -6.18
CA ALA A 38 -37.60 29.74 -4.90
C ALA A 38 -36.81 31.05 -4.70
N LEU A 39 -35.72 31.24 -5.43
CA LEU A 39 -34.82 32.39 -5.40
C LEU A 39 -34.52 32.85 -6.85
N PRO A 40 -35.46 33.58 -7.49
CA PRO A 40 -35.36 33.93 -8.91
C PRO A 40 -34.17 34.85 -9.24
N ASP A 41 -33.71 35.64 -8.28
CA ASP A 41 -32.58 36.57 -8.43
C ASP A 41 -31.21 35.91 -8.22
N VAL A 42 -31.19 34.61 -7.88
CA VAL A 42 -29.97 33.86 -7.61
C VAL A 42 -29.55 33.05 -8.83
N VAL A 43 -28.28 33.19 -9.23
CA VAL A 43 -27.71 32.36 -10.28
C VAL A 43 -27.27 31.02 -9.68
N VAL A 44 -27.93 29.93 -10.05
CA VAL A 44 -27.55 28.58 -9.62
C VAL A 44 -26.75 27.88 -10.71
N THR A 45 -25.59 27.34 -10.33
CA THR A 45 -24.70 26.63 -11.24
C THR A 45 -24.01 25.45 -10.56
N ARG A 46 -23.27 24.65 -11.33
CA ARG A 46 -22.58 23.46 -10.82
C ARG A 46 -21.10 23.47 -11.18
N ALA A 47 -20.27 22.90 -10.32
CA ALA A 47 -18.90 22.55 -10.64
C ALA A 47 -18.86 21.17 -11.32
N ASN A 48 -17.93 21.00 -12.27
CA ASN A 48 -17.64 19.70 -12.86
C ASN A 48 -16.27 19.23 -12.37
N ILE A 49 -16.28 18.29 -11.43
CA ILE A 49 -15.06 17.71 -10.86
C ILE A 49 -14.43 16.68 -11.83
N GLY A 50 -15.11 16.34 -12.92
CA GLY A 50 -14.68 15.31 -13.87
C GLY A 50 -14.89 13.90 -13.34
N PHE A 51 -14.38 12.90 -14.07
CA PHE A 51 -14.41 11.52 -13.63
C PHE A 51 -13.35 11.31 -12.56
N PHE A 52 -13.74 11.48 -11.29
CA PHE A 52 -12.89 11.16 -10.15
C PHE A 52 -13.27 9.77 -9.64
N GLY A 53 -12.51 8.74 -10.01
CA GLY A 53 -12.87 7.37 -9.68
C GLY A 53 -12.74 7.05 -8.19
N LEU A 54 -13.44 5.99 -7.73
CA LEU A 54 -13.26 5.46 -6.37
C LEU A 54 -11.77 5.16 -6.09
N LEU A 55 -11.04 4.60 -7.06
CA LEU A 55 -9.60 4.33 -6.89
C LEU A 55 -8.78 5.61 -6.63
N GLN A 56 -9.04 6.70 -7.37
CA GLN A 56 -8.34 7.98 -7.16
C GLN A 56 -8.68 8.61 -5.81
N PHE A 57 -9.88 8.37 -5.30
CA PHE A 57 -10.31 8.78 -3.97
C PHE A 57 -9.56 8.02 -2.86
N LEU A 58 -9.38 6.70 -3.03
CA LEU A 58 -8.70 5.82 -2.08
C LEU A 58 -7.18 6.03 -2.04
N VAL A 59 -6.58 6.33 -3.19
CA VAL A 59 -5.12 6.44 -3.29
C VAL A 59 -4.61 7.60 -2.43
N PRO A 60 -3.62 7.37 -1.54
CA PRO A 60 -3.11 8.37 -0.58
C PRO A 60 -2.22 9.44 -1.23
N LEU A 61 -2.28 9.62 -2.55
CA LEU A 61 -1.44 10.57 -3.28
C LEU A 61 -2.13 11.94 -3.31
N PRO A 62 -1.56 12.98 -2.66
CA PRO A 62 -2.16 14.32 -2.64
C PRO A 62 -2.38 14.91 -4.03
N ILE A 63 -1.53 14.53 -4.99
CA ILE A 63 -1.56 15.03 -6.37
C ILE A 63 -2.89 14.70 -7.06
N LEU A 64 -3.44 13.50 -6.84
CA LEU A 64 -4.70 13.11 -7.48
C LEU A 64 -5.86 13.99 -7.00
N ARG A 65 -5.89 14.32 -5.70
CA ARG A 65 -6.94 15.16 -5.12
C ARG A 65 -6.81 16.62 -5.56
N ARG A 66 -5.58 17.14 -5.73
CA ARG A 66 -5.35 18.51 -6.21
C ARG A 66 -6.05 18.81 -7.53
N TRP A 67 -6.06 17.86 -8.46
CA TRP A 67 -6.74 18.02 -9.74
C TRP A 67 -8.25 18.29 -9.59
N ALA A 68 -8.91 17.62 -8.63
CA ALA A 68 -10.32 17.88 -8.33
C ALA A 68 -10.55 19.28 -7.74
N LEU A 69 -9.65 19.71 -6.83
CA LEU A 69 -9.68 21.06 -6.27
C LEU A 69 -9.47 22.12 -7.36
N GLU A 70 -8.49 21.92 -8.24
CA GLU A 70 -8.19 22.83 -9.36
C GLU A 70 -9.39 23.03 -10.28
N ARG A 71 -10.15 21.97 -10.58
CA ARG A 71 -11.37 22.07 -11.40
C ARG A 71 -12.47 22.90 -10.73
N VAL A 72 -12.66 22.72 -9.43
CA VAL A 72 -13.61 23.56 -8.67
C VAL A 72 -13.09 25.01 -8.63
N MET A 73 -11.79 25.21 -8.46
CA MET A 73 -11.17 26.54 -8.47
C MET A 73 -11.29 27.28 -9.80
N VAL A 74 -11.08 26.60 -10.93
CA VAL A 74 -11.32 27.16 -12.26
C VAL A 74 -12.75 27.65 -12.36
N ARG A 75 -13.72 26.84 -11.90
CA ARG A 75 -15.13 27.24 -11.92
C ARG A 75 -15.42 28.44 -11.02
N ILE A 76 -14.82 28.52 -9.84
CA ILE A 76 -14.95 29.67 -8.95
C ILE A 76 -14.41 30.94 -9.62
N ARG A 77 -13.24 30.86 -10.26
CA ARG A 77 -12.62 32.00 -10.97
C ARG A 77 -13.49 32.47 -12.13
N GLU A 78 -13.99 31.55 -12.96
CA GLU A 78 -14.93 31.89 -14.04
C GLU A 78 -16.17 32.65 -13.53
N LEU A 79 -16.72 32.23 -12.38
CA LEU A 79 -17.89 32.87 -11.79
C LEU A 79 -17.56 34.25 -11.25
N ARG A 80 -16.39 34.44 -10.63
CA ARG A 80 -15.94 35.75 -10.14
C ARG A 80 -15.64 36.72 -11.29
N ASP A 81 -15.06 36.23 -12.38
CA ASP A 81 -14.76 37.04 -13.55
C ASP A 81 -16.04 37.49 -14.25
N ARG A 82 -17.03 36.59 -14.31
CA ARG A 82 -18.34 36.85 -14.94
C ARG A 82 -19.26 37.71 -14.06
N TYR A 83 -19.36 37.40 -12.78
CA TYR A 83 -20.26 38.03 -11.82
C TYR A 83 -19.45 38.79 -10.75
N LYS A 84 -18.81 39.90 -11.18
CA LYS A 84 -17.80 40.62 -10.38
C LYS A 84 -18.28 41.12 -9.01
N ASN A 85 -19.58 41.41 -8.89
CA ASN A 85 -20.19 41.93 -7.67
C ASN A 85 -20.88 40.85 -6.85
N ALA A 86 -20.93 39.60 -7.33
CA ALA A 86 -21.70 38.55 -6.69
C ALA A 86 -20.92 37.87 -5.56
N GLU A 87 -21.62 37.62 -4.46
CA GLU A 87 -21.13 36.69 -3.44
C GLU A 87 -21.46 35.24 -3.85
N ILE A 88 -20.55 34.31 -3.56
CA ILE A 88 -20.73 32.89 -3.91
C ILE A 88 -21.13 32.11 -2.67
N SER A 89 -22.21 31.33 -2.76
CA SER A 89 -22.55 30.30 -1.77
C SER A 89 -22.25 28.91 -2.33
N PHE A 90 -21.92 27.97 -1.45
CA PHE A 90 -21.55 26.61 -1.83
C PHE A 90 -22.54 25.60 -1.27
N VAL A 91 -22.96 24.66 -2.11
CA VAL A 91 -23.69 23.45 -1.69
C VAL A 91 -22.85 22.26 -2.12
N ALA A 92 -22.20 21.58 -1.18
CA ALA A 92 -21.17 20.61 -1.49
C ALA A 92 -21.49 19.23 -0.90
N HIS A 93 -21.54 18.23 -1.78
CA HIS A 93 -21.88 16.85 -1.42
C HIS A 93 -20.64 15.96 -1.39
N SER A 94 -20.54 15.08 -0.40
CA SER A 94 -19.48 14.05 -0.35
C SER A 94 -18.10 14.66 -0.55
N PHE A 95 -17.29 14.16 -1.48
CA PHE A 95 -15.97 14.72 -1.79
C PHE A 95 -15.98 16.18 -2.25
N GLY A 96 -17.10 16.69 -2.78
CA GLY A 96 -17.27 18.12 -3.05
C GLY A 96 -17.07 18.98 -1.80
N SER A 97 -17.52 18.49 -0.63
CA SER A 97 -17.30 19.18 0.65
C SER A 97 -15.82 19.27 1.01
N HIS A 98 -15.05 18.21 0.75
CA HIS A 98 -13.60 18.21 0.91
C HIS A 98 -12.93 19.24 -0.02
N CYS A 99 -13.36 19.34 -1.28
CA CYS A 99 -12.85 20.36 -2.19
C CYS A 99 -13.12 21.78 -1.68
N VAL A 100 -14.38 22.08 -1.33
CA VAL A 100 -14.77 23.43 -0.86
C VAL A 100 -14.06 23.79 0.43
N ALA A 101 -14.01 22.87 1.42
CA ALA A 101 -13.34 23.12 2.69
C ALA A 101 -11.84 23.41 2.50
N ASN A 102 -11.15 22.64 1.65
CA ASN A 102 -9.73 22.87 1.39
C ASN A 102 -9.47 24.15 0.58
N ILE A 103 -10.35 24.49 -0.37
CA ILE A 103 -10.28 25.75 -1.10
C ILE A 103 -10.42 26.94 -0.16
N LEU A 104 -11.43 26.95 0.71
CA LEU A 104 -11.62 28.03 1.69
C LEU A 104 -10.45 28.13 2.69
N LYS A 105 -9.78 27.00 2.96
CA LYS A 105 -8.60 26.95 3.80
C LYS A 105 -7.33 27.48 3.10
N SER A 106 -7.11 27.18 1.82
CA SER A 106 -5.87 27.50 1.11
C SER A 106 -5.90 28.82 0.33
N GLU A 107 -7.07 29.22 -0.17
CA GLU A 107 -7.20 30.35 -1.10
C GLU A 107 -7.70 31.59 -0.35
N PHE A 108 -6.76 32.47 0.01
CA PHE A 108 -7.03 33.70 0.77
C PHE A 108 -7.85 34.76 0.02
N ASP A 109 -8.23 34.55 -1.22
CA ASP A 109 -9.07 35.45 -2.00
C ASP A 109 -10.49 34.91 -2.19
N VAL A 110 -10.72 33.64 -1.85
CA VAL A 110 -12.05 33.02 -1.92
C VAL A 110 -12.81 33.28 -0.61
N LYS A 111 -14.01 33.83 -0.74
CA LYS A 111 -14.96 33.99 0.37
C LYS A 111 -16.30 33.41 -0.05
N ALA A 112 -16.98 32.79 0.90
CA ALA A 112 -18.33 32.28 0.76
C ALA A 112 -19.32 33.19 1.47
N ARG A 113 -20.51 33.37 0.89
CA ARG A 113 -21.67 33.87 1.65
C ARG A 113 -22.18 32.76 2.55
N TYR A 114 -22.75 31.69 1.99
CA TYR A 114 -23.20 30.54 2.76
C TYR A 114 -22.51 29.26 2.32
N VAL A 115 -22.29 28.33 3.26
CA VAL A 115 -21.69 27.03 2.97
C VAL A 115 -22.59 25.94 3.55
N ILE A 116 -23.04 25.03 2.68
CA ILE A 116 -23.82 23.86 3.04
C ILE A 116 -23.04 22.62 2.63
N PHE A 117 -22.81 21.72 3.57
CA PHE A 117 -22.26 20.39 3.34
C PHE A 117 -23.31 19.32 3.58
N CYS A 118 -23.30 18.28 2.75
CA CYS A 118 -24.17 17.11 2.95
C CYS A 118 -23.43 15.82 2.60
N GLY A 119 -23.62 14.76 3.40
CA GLY A 119 -22.84 13.52 3.29
C GLY A 119 -21.32 13.79 3.34
N SER A 120 -20.90 14.80 4.10
CA SER A 120 -19.56 15.37 4.06
C SER A 120 -18.47 14.40 4.48
N VAL A 121 -17.38 14.39 3.73
CA VAL A 121 -16.17 13.61 4.03
C VAL A 121 -15.04 14.46 4.60
N VAL A 122 -15.38 15.63 5.17
CA VAL A 122 -14.39 16.50 5.83
C VAL A 122 -13.98 15.87 7.18
N PRO A 123 -12.69 15.93 7.57
CA PRO A 123 -12.23 15.54 8.91
C PRO A 123 -12.93 16.29 10.05
N ARG A 124 -13.16 15.61 11.18
CA ARG A 124 -13.71 16.24 12.38
C ARG A 124 -12.79 17.32 12.94
N GLU A 125 -11.48 17.13 12.78
CA GLU A 125 -10.45 18.07 13.23
C GLU A 125 -10.14 19.15 12.17
N PHE A 126 -10.98 19.29 11.13
CA PHE A 126 -10.74 20.30 10.10
C PHE A 126 -10.84 21.71 10.72
N PRO A 127 -9.84 22.59 10.50
CA PRO A 127 -9.65 23.76 11.34
C PRO A 127 -10.47 24.98 10.85
N PHE A 128 -11.80 24.87 10.82
CA PHE A 128 -12.69 25.96 10.38
C PHE A 128 -12.48 27.27 11.15
N ASN A 129 -12.07 27.17 12.42
CA ASN A 129 -11.71 28.30 13.26
C ASN A 129 -10.61 29.18 12.67
N LEU A 130 -9.64 28.61 11.93
CA LEU A 130 -8.49 29.36 11.39
C LEU A 130 -8.85 30.26 10.20
N PHE A 131 -9.99 30.02 9.54
CA PHE A 131 -10.41 30.75 8.35
C PHE A 131 -11.91 31.11 8.39
N HIS A 132 -12.49 31.25 9.58
CA HIS A 132 -13.91 31.57 9.76
C HIS A 132 -14.34 32.87 9.07
N GLN A 133 -13.43 33.84 8.88
CA GLN A 133 -13.67 35.08 8.12
C GLN A 133 -13.91 34.85 6.62
N ARG A 134 -13.80 33.61 6.14
CA ARG A 134 -13.99 33.22 4.74
C ARG A 134 -15.41 32.73 4.44
N PHE A 135 -16.29 32.64 5.42
CA PHE A 135 -17.70 32.32 5.21
C PHE A 135 -18.56 33.19 6.14
N ARG A 136 -19.83 33.43 5.77
CA ARG A 136 -20.76 34.14 6.65
C ARG A 136 -21.25 33.16 7.72
N ASP A 137 -21.16 33.60 8.97
CA ASP A 137 -21.68 32.93 10.15
C ASP A 137 -21.11 31.53 10.39
N VAL A 138 -21.70 30.50 9.78
CA VAL A 138 -21.40 29.08 10.01
C VAL A 138 -21.38 28.27 8.72
N VAL A 139 -20.66 27.15 8.76
CA VAL A 139 -20.83 26.06 7.80
C VAL A 139 -21.98 25.17 8.29
N LEU A 140 -23.04 25.05 7.50
CA LEU A 140 -24.15 24.15 7.81
C LEU A 140 -23.79 22.74 7.33
N ASN A 141 -23.73 21.76 8.22
CA ASN A 141 -23.45 20.37 7.91
C ASN A 141 -24.70 19.51 8.09
N ASP A 142 -25.32 19.11 6.98
CA ASP A 142 -26.42 18.15 6.96
C ASP A 142 -25.90 16.72 7.15
N VAL A 143 -26.23 16.14 8.30
CA VAL A 143 -25.74 14.83 8.76
C VAL A 143 -26.78 13.75 8.50
N GLY A 144 -26.39 12.73 7.74
CA GLY A 144 -27.19 11.53 7.52
C GLY A 144 -26.82 10.44 8.52
N THR A 145 -27.65 10.23 9.54
CA THR A 145 -27.34 9.26 10.63
C THR A 145 -27.20 7.81 10.13
N ALA A 146 -27.74 7.48 8.96
CA ALA A 146 -27.61 6.17 8.32
C ALA A 146 -26.71 6.19 7.08
N ASP A 147 -25.93 7.25 6.86
CA ASP A 147 -25.00 7.36 5.75
C ASP A 147 -23.65 6.68 6.08
N PRO A 148 -23.30 5.55 5.45
CA PRO A 148 -22.05 4.85 5.75
C PRO A 148 -20.83 5.48 5.08
N TRP A 149 -20.99 6.26 4.01
CA TRP A 149 -19.87 6.61 3.15
C TRP A 149 -18.86 7.55 3.78
N PRO A 150 -19.24 8.55 4.61
CA PRO A 150 -18.26 9.34 5.34
C PRO A 150 -17.42 8.51 6.32
N ALA A 151 -18.04 7.60 7.09
CA ALA A 151 -17.30 6.69 7.97
C ALA A 151 -16.37 5.76 7.19
N VAL A 152 -16.84 5.21 6.06
CA VAL A 152 -16.02 4.39 5.16
C VAL A 152 -14.86 5.22 4.60
N ALA A 153 -15.09 6.46 4.17
CA ALA A 153 -14.08 7.38 3.67
C ALA A 153 -12.98 7.65 4.70
N GLU A 154 -13.34 7.90 5.96
CA GLU A 154 -12.38 8.10 7.05
C GLU A 154 -11.46 6.89 7.28
N ALA A 155 -12.04 5.69 7.22
CA ALA A 155 -11.34 4.43 7.45
C ALA A 155 -10.24 4.17 6.40
N ILE A 156 -10.55 4.48 5.13
CA ILE A 156 -9.75 4.04 3.98
C ILE A 156 -8.99 5.18 3.27
N ALA A 157 -9.49 6.41 3.30
CA ALA A 157 -8.93 7.53 2.56
C ALA A 157 -8.21 8.52 3.50
N PHE A 158 -6.99 8.90 3.14
CA PHE A 158 -6.22 9.90 3.88
C PHE A 158 -6.84 11.30 3.77
N GLY A 159 -6.90 12.08 4.85
CA GLY A 159 -7.43 13.45 4.82
C GLY A 159 -8.95 13.56 4.59
N CYS A 160 -9.67 12.43 4.58
CA CYS A 160 -11.12 12.39 4.64
C CYS A 160 -11.55 12.06 6.08
N GLY A 161 -12.77 12.45 6.42
CA GLY A 161 -13.42 12.16 7.70
C GLY A 161 -14.89 11.83 7.52
N SER A 162 -15.59 11.87 8.64
CA SER A 162 -16.92 11.28 8.80
C SER A 162 -17.97 12.24 9.33
N ILE A 163 -17.75 13.56 9.21
CA ILE A 163 -18.69 14.54 9.77
C ILE A 163 -20.08 14.48 9.13
N GLY A 164 -20.20 13.94 7.91
CA GLY A 164 -21.50 13.66 7.28
C GLY A 164 -22.29 12.51 7.90
N THR A 165 -21.66 11.69 8.74
CA THR A 165 -22.29 10.56 9.47
C THR A 165 -22.43 10.87 10.96
N PHE A 166 -21.36 11.37 11.59
CA PHE A 166 -21.29 11.53 13.05
C PHE A 166 -21.40 12.99 13.53
N GLY A 167 -21.52 13.93 12.61
CA GLY A 167 -21.41 15.36 12.91
C GLY A 167 -19.97 15.83 13.12
N TYR A 168 -19.79 17.14 13.02
CA TYR A 168 -18.58 17.84 13.43
C TYR A 168 -18.47 17.92 14.96
N GLY A 169 -19.61 18.08 15.65
CA GLY A 169 -19.71 18.26 17.09
C GLY A 169 -19.85 19.72 17.50
N ASP A 170 -19.72 20.00 18.80
CA ASP A 170 -19.91 21.34 19.35
C ASP A 170 -18.88 22.33 18.78
N SER A 171 -19.34 23.27 17.97
CA SER A 171 -18.50 24.25 17.28
C SER A 171 -19.24 25.57 17.09
N ALA A 172 -18.52 26.68 17.20
CA ALA A 172 -19.04 28.01 16.86
C ALA A 172 -19.08 28.27 15.35
N TYR A 173 -18.40 27.45 14.54
CA TYR A 173 -18.17 27.69 13.12
C TYR A 173 -18.87 26.67 12.21
N VAL A 174 -19.35 25.57 12.79
CA VAL A 174 -20.03 24.49 12.07
C VAL A 174 -21.29 24.15 12.85
N THR A 175 -22.43 24.16 12.18
CA THR A 175 -23.72 23.76 12.76
C THR A 175 -24.14 22.45 12.13
N ASP A 176 -24.23 21.40 12.94
CA ASP A 176 -24.73 20.10 12.50
C ASP A 176 -26.27 20.09 12.49
N ARG A 177 -26.87 19.69 11.38
CA ARG A 177 -28.30 19.40 11.25
C ARG A 177 -28.51 17.92 10.96
N PHE A 178 -29.02 17.19 11.95
CA PHE A 178 -29.17 15.74 11.86
C PHE A 178 -30.48 15.34 11.18
N HIS A 179 -30.39 14.32 10.32
CA HIS A 179 -31.52 13.67 9.66
C HIS A 179 -31.53 12.18 10.02
N ASN A 180 -32.54 11.77 10.79
CA ASN A 180 -32.65 10.40 11.31
C ASN A 180 -33.00 9.41 10.19
N GLY A 181 -32.24 8.32 10.07
CA GLY A 181 -32.40 7.30 9.02
C GLY A 181 -31.98 7.76 7.62
N ALA A 182 -31.47 8.98 7.45
CA ALA A 182 -31.04 9.49 6.17
C ALA A 182 -29.72 8.85 5.70
N GLY A 183 -29.73 8.32 4.48
CA GLY A 183 -28.54 7.84 3.78
C GLY A 183 -27.93 8.88 2.85
N HIS A 184 -26.86 8.51 2.14
CA HIS A 184 -26.02 9.43 1.35
C HIS A 184 -26.73 10.27 0.28
N GLY A 185 -27.80 9.72 -0.31
CA GLY A 185 -28.57 10.35 -1.38
C GLY A 185 -29.87 11.03 -0.90
N TYR A 186 -30.12 11.06 0.42
CA TYR A 186 -31.33 11.64 1.00
C TYR A 186 -31.51 13.12 0.62
N PHE A 187 -30.39 13.84 0.48
CA PHE A 187 -30.34 15.28 0.23
C PHE A 187 -30.63 15.68 -1.23
N PHE A 188 -30.92 14.72 -2.10
CA PHE A 188 -30.98 14.93 -3.56
C PHE A 188 -32.37 15.30 -4.09
N ASP A 189 -33.34 15.43 -3.18
CA ASP A 189 -34.71 15.84 -3.49
C ASP A 189 -34.83 17.38 -3.54
N GLY A 190 -35.59 17.89 -4.50
CA GLY A 190 -35.97 19.31 -4.56
C GLY A 190 -36.75 19.74 -3.30
N ASN A 191 -37.66 18.90 -2.80
CA ASN A 191 -38.41 19.21 -1.58
C ASN A 191 -37.48 19.41 -0.37
N PHE A 192 -36.42 18.59 -0.27
CA PHE A 192 -35.40 18.74 0.75
C PHE A 192 -34.72 20.12 0.61
N ALA A 193 -34.27 20.46 -0.59
CA ALA A 193 -33.65 21.77 -0.84
C ALA A 193 -34.59 22.94 -0.51
N SER A 194 -35.87 22.85 -0.88
CA SER A 194 -36.90 23.86 -0.60
C SER A 194 -37.09 24.08 0.90
N GLN A 195 -37.20 22.99 1.67
CA GLN A 195 -37.43 23.05 3.11
C GLN A 195 -36.20 23.51 3.90
N TYR A 196 -35.01 23.07 3.49
CA TYR A 196 -33.82 23.10 4.35
C TYR A 196 -32.68 23.97 3.84
N TRP A 197 -32.53 24.14 2.52
CA TRP A 197 -31.43 24.91 1.92
C TRP A 197 -31.87 26.30 1.46
N VAL A 198 -33.06 26.44 0.90
CA VAL A 198 -33.59 27.73 0.42
C VAL A 198 -33.65 28.78 1.53
N PRO A 199 -34.17 28.50 2.75
CA PRO A 199 -34.17 29.49 3.84
C PRO A 199 -32.75 29.95 4.18
N PHE A 200 -31.82 29.00 4.33
CA PHE A 200 -30.43 29.31 4.65
C PHE A 200 -29.75 30.14 3.55
N LEU A 201 -29.97 29.80 2.28
CA LEU A 201 -29.42 30.53 1.15
C LEU A 201 -30.03 31.93 0.99
N ARG A 202 -31.27 32.14 1.42
CA ARG A 202 -31.95 33.43 1.35
C ARG A 202 -31.39 34.41 2.38
N ASP A 203 -31.41 34.01 3.65
CA ASP A 203 -31.20 34.94 4.78
C ASP A 203 -30.42 34.31 5.94
N GLY A 204 -29.89 33.09 5.78
CA GLY A 204 -29.15 32.40 6.84
C GLY A 204 -30.04 31.65 7.84
N THR A 205 -31.37 31.62 7.64
CA THR A 205 -32.27 30.87 8.52
C THR A 205 -31.99 29.36 8.44
N ILE A 206 -31.67 28.76 9.58
CA ILE A 206 -31.46 27.31 9.71
C ILE A 206 -32.77 26.65 10.15
N THR A 207 -33.45 25.98 9.23
CA THR A 207 -34.58 25.11 9.57
C THR A 207 -34.06 23.94 10.43
N PRO A 208 -34.64 23.68 11.62
CA PRO A 208 -34.21 22.59 12.50
C PRO A 208 -34.30 21.21 11.83
N GLY A 209 -33.37 20.33 12.18
CA GLY A 209 -33.43 18.90 11.84
C GLY A 209 -34.08 18.09 12.97
N ALA A 210 -33.63 16.84 13.13
CA ALA A 210 -34.04 16.01 14.25
C ALA A 210 -33.57 16.59 15.60
N GLU A 211 -34.51 16.79 16.54
CA GLU A 211 -34.20 17.26 17.90
C GLU A 211 -33.33 16.28 18.68
N THR A 212 -33.51 14.99 18.43
CA THR A 212 -32.74 13.90 19.02
C THR A 212 -32.05 13.10 17.91
N PRO A 213 -30.73 13.32 17.70
CA PRO A 213 -29.97 12.59 16.71
C PRO A 213 -29.96 11.09 17.01
N ALA A 214 -30.41 10.28 16.07
CA ALA A 214 -30.27 8.84 16.16
C ALA A 214 -28.79 8.45 16.06
N SER A 215 -28.36 7.48 16.89
CA SER A 215 -27.03 6.92 16.75
C SER A 215 -26.90 6.19 15.42
N ALA A 216 -25.74 6.31 14.78
CA ALA A 216 -25.46 5.55 13.57
C ALA A 216 -25.56 4.03 13.84
N PRO A 217 -26.07 3.24 12.88
CA PRO A 217 -26.06 1.80 12.98
C PRO A 217 -24.67 1.25 13.34
N ARG A 218 -24.62 0.19 14.17
CA ARG A 218 -23.35 -0.38 14.70
C ARG A 218 -22.32 -0.70 13.62
N TYR A 219 -22.75 -1.18 12.46
CA TYR A 219 -21.82 -1.50 11.36
C TYR A 219 -21.12 -0.25 10.79
N ILE A 220 -21.73 0.93 10.88
CA ILE A 220 -21.15 2.21 10.45
C ILE A 220 -20.15 2.71 11.48
N ASP A 221 -20.49 2.63 12.77
CA ASP A 221 -19.60 2.99 13.88
C ASP A 221 -18.30 2.18 13.85
N ILE A 222 -18.36 0.91 13.47
CA ILE A 222 -17.16 0.07 13.26
C ILE A 222 -16.22 0.68 12.22
N PHE A 223 -16.73 1.19 11.08
CA PHE A 223 -15.88 1.83 10.08
C PHE A 223 -15.21 3.10 10.61
N GLY A 224 -15.92 3.92 11.39
CA GLY A 224 -15.33 5.11 12.01
C GLY A 224 -14.17 4.81 12.97
N ARG A 225 -14.16 3.62 13.59
CA ARG A 225 -13.12 3.22 14.56
C ARG A 225 -11.94 2.47 13.93
N ILE A 226 -12.15 1.79 12.81
CA ILE A 226 -11.09 1.00 12.17
C ILE A 226 -10.26 1.89 11.25
N HIS A 227 -9.01 2.13 11.63
CA HIS A 227 -8.03 2.78 10.77
C HIS A 227 -7.46 1.82 9.73
N ILE A 228 -8.29 1.36 8.78
CA ILE A 228 -7.91 0.41 7.71
C ILE A 228 -6.62 0.87 6.99
N LYS A 229 -6.46 2.17 6.79
CA LYS A 229 -5.25 2.77 6.23
C LYS A 229 -3.95 2.44 6.98
N GLN A 230 -3.99 2.33 8.32
CA GLN A 230 -2.82 1.94 9.13
C GLN A 230 -2.50 0.45 8.94
N ILE A 231 -3.53 -0.40 8.89
CA ILE A 231 -3.38 -1.83 8.63
C ILE A 231 -2.76 -2.06 7.24
N LEU A 232 -3.26 -1.36 6.22
CA LEU A 232 -2.71 -1.43 4.86
C LEU A 232 -1.25 -0.94 4.81
N ALA A 233 -0.90 0.13 5.54
CA ALA A 233 0.48 0.61 5.60
C ALA A 233 1.43 -0.43 6.22
N VAL A 234 1.00 -1.11 7.29
CA VAL A 234 1.78 -2.20 7.92
C VAL A 234 1.95 -3.37 6.94
N ILE A 235 0.88 -3.78 6.26
CA ILE A 235 0.94 -4.87 5.26
C ILE A 235 1.93 -4.51 4.14
N LEU A 236 1.85 -3.30 3.58
CA LEU A 236 2.76 -2.86 2.53
C LEU A 236 4.23 -2.80 2.99
N LEU A 237 4.46 -2.38 4.25
CA LEU A 237 5.79 -2.39 4.85
C LEU A 237 6.35 -3.82 4.99
N LEU A 238 5.52 -4.78 5.42
CA LEU A 238 5.90 -6.19 5.51
C LEU A 238 6.21 -6.80 4.13
N ILE A 239 5.43 -6.45 3.10
CA ILE A 239 5.68 -6.85 1.71
C ILE A 239 6.99 -6.25 1.20
N GLY A 240 7.21 -4.95 1.42
CA GLY A 240 8.45 -4.27 1.04
C GLY A 240 9.68 -4.89 1.71
N LEU A 241 9.58 -5.21 3.00
CA LEU A 241 10.62 -5.90 3.76
C LEU A 241 10.92 -7.29 3.20
N THR A 242 9.89 -8.08 2.89
CA THR A 242 10.08 -9.41 2.30
C THR A 242 10.74 -9.33 0.92
N ILE A 243 10.35 -8.37 0.07
CA ILE A 243 10.99 -8.15 -1.23
C ILE A 243 12.45 -7.72 -1.05
N ALA A 244 12.73 -6.77 -0.15
CA ALA A 244 14.09 -6.29 0.11
C ALA A 244 15.00 -7.42 0.62
N LEU A 245 14.49 -8.27 1.54
CA LEU A 245 15.21 -9.45 2.02
C LEU A 245 15.49 -10.45 0.90
N LYS A 246 14.56 -10.67 -0.03
CA LYS A 246 14.78 -11.53 -1.20
C LYS A 246 15.81 -10.97 -2.19
N ILE A 247 15.90 -9.64 -2.32
CA ILE A 247 16.90 -8.98 -3.17
C ILE A 247 18.29 -9.00 -2.53
N LEU A 248 18.38 -8.67 -1.23
CA LEU A 248 19.65 -8.69 -0.49
C LEU A 248 20.20 -10.10 -0.30
N TYR A 249 19.31 -11.08 -0.29
CA TYR A 249 19.68 -12.48 -0.17
C TYR A 249 18.97 -13.36 -1.20
N PRO A 250 19.37 -13.27 -2.48
CA PRO A 250 18.74 -14.02 -3.55
C PRO A 250 18.84 -15.53 -3.29
N ALA A 251 17.73 -16.24 -3.53
CA ALA A 251 17.73 -17.70 -3.50
C ALA A 251 18.55 -18.21 -4.69
N HIS A 252 19.74 -18.74 -4.41
CA HIS A 252 20.52 -19.49 -5.39
C HIS A 252 19.83 -20.84 -5.65
N SER A 253 18.88 -20.85 -6.58
CA SER A 253 18.23 -22.09 -7.02
C SER A 253 19.17 -22.80 -7.98
N PHE A 254 19.87 -23.83 -7.51
CA PHE A 254 20.70 -24.66 -8.40
C PHE A 254 20.39 -26.14 -8.18
N TYR A 255 19.87 -26.76 -9.22
CA TYR A 255 19.74 -28.20 -9.31
C TYR A 255 21.04 -28.76 -9.91
N ALA A 256 21.85 -29.42 -9.08
CA ALA A 256 22.91 -30.30 -9.55
C ALA A 256 22.55 -31.73 -9.16
N ASN A 257 22.08 -32.52 -10.11
CA ASN A 257 21.90 -33.95 -9.90
C ASN A 257 23.27 -34.62 -9.88
N ALA A 258 23.77 -34.96 -8.69
CA ALA A 258 25.02 -35.73 -8.54
C ALA A 258 24.93 -37.14 -9.15
N ALA A 259 23.71 -37.65 -9.37
CA ALA A 259 23.45 -39.00 -9.85
C ALA A 259 23.59 -39.18 -11.38
N THR A 260 23.76 -38.11 -12.16
CA THR A 260 23.87 -38.22 -13.63
C THR A 260 25.30 -37.94 -14.09
N PRO A 261 26.07 -38.94 -14.53
CA PRO A 261 27.37 -38.68 -15.14
C PRO A 261 27.18 -37.81 -16.38
N SER A 262 27.93 -36.71 -16.49
CA SER A 262 27.77 -35.76 -17.60
C SER A 262 28.50 -36.22 -18.87
N ARG A 263 29.51 -37.08 -18.73
CA ARG A 263 30.26 -37.73 -19.82
C ARG A 263 30.90 -39.03 -19.36
N SER A 264 31.05 -39.97 -20.28
CA SER A 264 31.88 -41.17 -20.10
C SER A 264 33.11 -41.04 -21.02
N ALA A 265 34.31 -41.09 -20.45
CA ALA A 265 35.56 -41.05 -21.20
C ALA A 265 36.21 -42.45 -21.17
N GLN A 266 36.72 -42.91 -22.32
CA GLN A 266 37.60 -44.07 -22.36
C GLN A 266 39.02 -43.64 -22.02
N VAL A 267 39.57 -44.20 -20.96
CA VAL A 267 41.00 -44.06 -20.63
C VAL A 267 41.73 -45.27 -21.24
N GLU A 268 42.85 -45.07 -21.90
CA GLU A 268 43.62 -46.19 -22.47
C GLU A 268 44.10 -47.13 -21.35
N GLY A 269 43.69 -48.39 -21.41
CA GLY A 269 44.08 -49.43 -20.44
C GLY A 269 43.15 -49.62 -19.24
N GLU A 270 42.21 -48.69 -19.00
CA GLU A 270 41.22 -48.76 -17.92
C GLU A 270 39.85 -48.43 -18.52
N GLY A 271 38.89 -49.36 -18.48
CA GLY A 271 37.59 -49.22 -19.17
C GLY A 271 36.83 -47.91 -18.89
N LEU A 272 35.71 -47.70 -19.60
CA LEU A 272 34.86 -46.48 -19.52
C LEU A 272 34.77 -45.87 -18.10
N VAL A 273 35.35 -44.69 -17.91
CA VAL A 273 35.31 -43.92 -16.66
C VAL A 273 34.24 -42.84 -16.78
N SER A 274 33.30 -42.81 -15.83
CA SER A 274 32.28 -41.78 -15.73
C SER A 274 32.84 -40.53 -15.06
N LEU A 275 32.76 -39.39 -15.74
CA LEU A 275 33.23 -38.10 -15.27
C LEU A 275 32.09 -37.36 -14.56
N TYR A 276 32.34 -36.89 -13.34
CA TYR A 276 31.39 -36.11 -12.54
C TYR A 276 31.92 -34.71 -12.25
N PRO A 277 31.07 -33.68 -12.24
CA PRO A 277 31.48 -32.31 -11.94
C PRO A 277 31.69 -32.14 -10.41
N TRP A 278 32.89 -32.44 -9.91
CA TRP A 278 33.20 -32.50 -8.48
C TRP A 278 33.41 -31.13 -7.82
N ARG A 279 34.13 -30.22 -8.51
CA ARG A 279 34.53 -28.91 -7.96
C ARG A 279 33.34 -28.03 -7.58
N SER A 280 32.21 -28.16 -8.27
CA SER A 280 31.03 -27.30 -8.08
C SER A 280 30.13 -27.73 -6.92
N ILE A 281 30.26 -28.97 -6.43
CA ILE A 281 29.41 -29.54 -5.38
C ILE A 281 30.08 -29.35 -4.00
N VAL A 282 31.34 -29.76 -3.82
CA VAL A 282 32.04 -29.68 -2.53
C VAL A 282 32.34 -28.23 -2.13
N GLN A 283 32.84 -27.42 -3.07
CA GLN A 283 33.09 -25.99 -2.84
C GLN A 283 31.80 -25.28 -2.42
N ARG A 284 30.66 -25.69 -2.99
CA ARG A 284 29.35 -25.11 -2.73
C ARG A 284 28.75 -25.52 -1.39
N TYR A 285 28.82 -26.79 -1.01
CA TYR A 285 28.45 -27.21 0.35
C TYR A 285 29.30 -26.48 1.40
N THR A 286 30.58 -26.26 1.09
CA THR A 286 31.47 -25.48 1.97
C THR A 286 31.05 -24.00 2.04
N ASP A 287 30.67 -23.39 0.93
CA ASP A 287 30.22 -22.00 0.88
C ASP A 287 28.85 -21.82 1.55
N GLU A 288 27.92 -22.76 1.38
CA GLU A 288 26.59 -22.75 2.02
C GLU A 288 26.64 -23.02 3.53
N ALA A 289 27.48 -23.96 3.98
CA ALA A 289 27.69 -24.22 5.41
C ALA A 289 28.29 -23.02 6.16
N ARG A 290 28.91 -22.07 5.44
CA ARG A 290 29.46 -20.82 6.01
C ARG A 290 28.44 -19.69 6.09
N LEU A 291 27.27 -19.81 5.46
CA LEU A 291 26.25 -18.77 5.48
C LEU A 291 25.48 -18.81 6.81
N ILE A 292 25.91 -17.98 7.75
CA ILE A 292 25.21 -17.77 9.02
C ILE A 292 23.98 -16.90 8.77
N CYS A 293 22.82 -17.31 9.30
CA CYS A 293 21.59 -16.51 9.29
C CYS A 293 21.92 -15.09 9.82
N PRO A 294 21.63 -14.03 9.04
CA PRO A 294 22.12 -12.67 9.32
C PRO A 294 21.51 -12.06 10.60
N LEU A 295 20.42 -12.64 11.10
CA LEU A 295 19.75 -12.23 12.33
C LEU A 295 20.37 -12.87 13.59
N GLY A 296 21.24 -13.87 13.43
CA GLY A 296 21.93 -14.56 14.53
C GLY A 296 21.04 -15.47 15.37
N GLY A 297 21.48 -16.71 15.60
CA GLY A 297 20.97 -17.68 16.59
C GLY A 297 19.46 -17.60 16.90
N ALA A 298 19.10 -16.98 18.02
CA ALA A 298 17.74 -16.94 18.59
C ALA A 298 16.69 -16.17 17.77
N LEU A 299 17.12 -15.35 16.79
CA LEU A 299 16.23 -14.55 15.95
C LEU A 299 15.95 -15.20 14.58
N CYS A 300 16.48 -16.40 14.32
CA CYS A 300 16.15 -17.14 13.12
C CYS A 300 14.80 -17.87 13.34
N PRO A 301 13.77 -17.55 12.54
CA PRO A 301 12.43 -18.12 12.71
C PRO A 301 12.44 -19.62 12.33
N PRO A 302 11.45 -20.41 12.73
CA PRO A 302 11.37 -21.84 12.40
C PRO A 302 11.25 -22.10 10.88
N GLU A 303 11.66 -23.30 10.43
CA GLU A 303 11.79 -23.69 9.02
C GLU A 303 10.64 -23.26 8.07
N PRO A 304 9.35 -23.39 8.43
CA PRO A 304 8.26 -22.99 7.54
C PRO A 304 8.27 -21.48 7.25
N ILE A 305 8.67 -20.69 8.25
CA ILE A 305 8.76 -19.23 8.15
C ILE A 305 10.03 -18.83 7.40
N GLN A 306 11.14 -19.56 7.57
CA GLN A 306 12.37 -19.33 6.81
C GLN A 306 12.14 -19.53 5.31
N SER A 307 11.51 -20.65 4.93
CA SER A 307 11.19 -20.98 3.55
C SER A 307 10.25 -19.95 2.93
N PHE A 308 9.22 -19.50 3.67
CA PHE A 308 8.31 -18.46 3.21
C PHE A 308 9.00 -17.09 3.03
N LEU A 309 9.83 -16.65 3.99
CA LEU A 309 10.46 -15.33 3.97
C LEU A 309 11.60 -15.24 2.95
N TRP A 310 12.44 -16.27 2.87
CA TRP A 310 13.70 -16.23 2.15
C TRP A 310 13.77 -17.16 0.94
N GLY A 311 12.77 -18.03 0.73
CA GLY A 311 12.80 -19.01 -0.36
C GLY A 311 13.95 -20.02 -0.23
N ARG A 312 14.48 -20.21 0.99
CA ARG A 312 15.59 -21.14 1.28
C ARG A 312 15.46 -21.70 2.69
N GLU A 313 16.09 -22.86 2.89
CA GLU A 313 16.31 -23.48 4.18
C GLU A 313 17.75 -23.19 4.60
N PHE A 314 17.95 -22.54 5.74
CA PHE A 314 19.29 -22.42 6.33
C PHE A 314 19.55 -23.67 7.15
N LYS A 315 20.31 -24.62 6.60
CA LYS A 315 20.71 -25.84 7.32
C LYS A 315 22.06 -25.63 7.98
N THR A 316 22.09 -25.72 9.30
CA THR A 316 23.34 -25.85 10.05
C THR A 316 23.68 -27.33 10.12
N ALA A 317 24.73 -27.76 9.42
CA ALA A 317 25.14 -29.16 9.41
C ALA A 317 25.78 -29.53 10.76
N LEU A 318 25.18 -30.48 11.46
CA LEU A 318 25.72 -31.06 12.68
C LEU A 318 25.57 -32.56 12.64
N GLN A 319 26.72 -33.22 12.72
CA GLN A 319 26.96 -34.66 12.84
C GLN A 319 26.75 -35.49 11.57
N TYR A 320 27.76 -36.31 11.29
CA TYR A 320 27.68 -37.53 10.51
C TYR A 320 28.33 -38.61 11.38
N ASP A 321 27.57 -39.64 11.72
CA ASP A 321 28.04 -40.87 12.38
C ASP A 321 27.53 -42.03 11.54
N ASP A 322 28.36 -43.06 11.37
CA ASP A 322 28.41 -44.09 10.31
C ASP A 322 27.16 -45.00 10.08
N ASP A 323 25.93 -44.53 10.28
CA ASP A 323 24.72 -45.24 9.85
C ASP A 323 23.69 -44.28 9.21
N LEU A 324 23.19 -44.70 8.04
CA LEU A 324 22.19 -44.00 7.21
C LEU A 324 20.94 -43.61 8.02
N LEU A 325 20.91 -42.38 8.53
CA LEU A 325 19.73 -41.77 9.15
C LEU A 325 19.50 -40.35 8.63
N SER A 326 18.23 -40.03 8.38
CA SER A 326 17.79 -38.73 7.89
C SER A 326 18.19 -37.62 8.87
N VAL A 327 19.00 -36.67 8.38
CA VAL A 327 19.43 -35.48 9.13
C VAL A 327 18.19 -34.72 9.61
N SER A 328 17.92 -34.80 10.92
CA SER A 328 16.84 -34.08 11.58
C SER A 328 17.27 -33.68 13.00
N SER A 329 18.02 -32.59 13.14
CA SER A 329 18.20 -31.96 14.45
C SER A 329 18.85 -30.57 14.37
N CYS A 330 18.12 -29.55 14.83
CA CYS A 330 18.62 -28.20 15.08
C CYS A 330 19.08 -28.04 16.54
N LYS A 331 20.39 -28.04 16.81
CA LYS A 331 20.97 -27.52 18.08
C LYS A 331 22.34 -26.87 17.83
N PRO A 332 22.67 -25.70 18.37
CA PRO A 332 23.96 -25.05 18.12
C PRO A 332 25.17 -25.85 18.68
N TYR A 333 26.34 -25.64 18.06
CA TYR A 333 27.63 -26.29 18.37
C TYR A 333 28.04 -26.15 19.85
N ASP A 334 28.36 -27.28 20.50
CA ASP A 334 28.83 -27.37 21.89
C ASP A 334 30.29 -27.87 21.92
N PRO A 335 31.28 -27.01 22.24
CA PRO A 335 32.70 -27.37 22.23
C PRO A 335 33.11 -28.38 23.32
N ALA A 336 32.21 -28.76 24.24
CA ALA A 336 32.50 -29.73 25.31
C ALA A 336 32.28 -31.20 24.91
N ARG A 337 31.74 -31.47 23.71
CA ARG A 337 31.59 -32.83 23.16
C ARG A 337 32.50 -32.94 21.96
N GLU A 338 33.44 -33.89 21.99
CA GLU A 338 34.32 -34.21 20.87
C GLU A 338 33.49 -34.49 19.62
N MET A 339 33.32 -33.49 18.76
CA MET A 339 32.59 -33.57 17.50
C MET A 339 33.45 -32.94 16.42
N THR A 340 33.64 -33.68 15.32
CA THR A 340 34.41 -33.23 14.16
C THR A 340 33.67 -32.10 13.45
N ASP A 341 34.31 -30.94 13.39
CA ASP A 341 33.96 -29.80 12.55
C ASP A 341 33.59 -30.30 11.14
N PRO A 342 32.50 -29.83 10.48
CA PRO A 342 32.22 -30.17 9.09
C PRO A 342 33.43 -29.94 8.17
N PHE A 343 34.27 -28.96 8.52
CA PHE A 343 35.56 -28.75 7.86
C PHE A 343 36.54 -29.89 8.14
N ALA A 344 36.61 -30.40 9.37
CA ALA A 344 37.38 -31.59 9.72
C ALA A 344 36.87 -32.86 9.01
N ALA A 345 35.55 -33.05 8.87
CA ALA A 345 35.00 -34.18 8.10
C ALA A 345 35.39 -34.12 6.62
N ILE A 346 35.40 -32.93 6.00
CA ILE A 346 35.90 -32.74 4.63
C ILE A 346 37.41 -33.00 4.55
N VAL A 347 38.17 -32.61 5.58
CA VAL A 347 39.62 -32.87 5.67
C VAL A 347 39.92 -34.37 5.83
N ASP A 348 39.17 -35.08 6.67
CA ASP A 348 39.31 -36.52 6.92
C ASP A 348 38.95 -37.32 5.65
N PHE A 349 37.87 -36.92 4.98
CA PHE A 349 37.49 -37.48 3.68
C PHE A 349 38.56 -37.23 2.60
N ALA A 350 39.05 -35.98 2.47
CA ALA A 350 40.13 -35.66 1.54
C ALA A 350 41.40 -36.49 1.82
N SER A 351 41.67 -36.78 3.09
CA SER A 351 42.78 -37.61 3.53
C SER A 351 42.57 -39.11 3.22
N ALA A 352 41.33 -39.57 3.16
CA ALA A 352 40.98 -40.94 2.74
C ALA A 352 41.09 -41.14 1.21
N PHE A 353 40.98 -40.06 0.41
CA PHE A 353 41.03 -40.10 -1.06
C PHE A 353 42.06 -39.10 -1.65
N PRO A 354 43.35 -39.16 -1.28
CA PRO A 354 44.38 -38.19 -1.69
C PRO A 354 44.64 -38.17 -3.20
N GLN A 355 44.28 -39.23 -3.91
CA GLN A 355 44.33 -39.33 -5.36
C GLN A 355 43.25 -38.53 -6.09
N CYS A 356 42.17 -38.15 -5.40
CA CYS A 356 41.07 -37.36 -5.97
C CYS A 356 41.12 -35.88 -5.49
N MET A 357 41.70 -35.57 -4.33
CA MET A 357 41.77 -34.20 -3.80
C MET A 357 43.11 -33.87 -3.14
N SER A 358 43.59 -32.64 -3.31
CA SER A 358 44.68 -32.09 -2.52
C SER A 358 44.31 -30.72 -1.95
N GLN A 359 44.70 -30.50 -0.69
CA GLN A 359 44.46 -29.24 -0.02
C GLN A 359 45.46 -28.20 -0.53
N SER A 360 44.96 -27.10 -1.13
CA SER A 360 45.81 -25.92 -1.37
C SER A 360 45.76 -25.02 -0.15
N LYS A 361 46.89 -24.89 0.55
CA LYS A 361 47.06 -23.87 1.60
C LYS A 361 47.33 -22.52 0.94
N ASP A 362 46.28 -21.81 0.56
CA ASP A 362 46.37 -20.38 0.30
C ASP A 362 45.74 -19.62 1.47
N LEU A 363 46.54 -18.78 2.13
CA LEU A 363 46.30 -18.25 3.50
C LEU A 363 45.08 -17.33 3.63
N ALA A 364 44.43 -16.95 2.53
CA ALA A 364 43.24 -16.10 2.54
C ALA A 364 41.94 -16.83 2.18
N ASN A 365 42.00 -18.02 1.57
CA ASN A 365 40.82 -18.76 1.12
C ASN A 365 41.14 -20.26 1.07
N PHE A 366 40.52 -21.05 1.95
CA PHE A 366 40.55 -22.51 1.82
C PHE A 366 39.92 -22.92 0.48
N ARG A 367 40.75 -23.36 -0.47
CA ARG A 367 40.32 -23.93 -1.75
C ARG A 367 40.79 -25.37 -1.84
N TRP A 368 39.83 -26.26 -2.07
CA TRP A 368 40.11 -27.65 -2.41
C TRP A 368 40.39 -27.72 -3.91
N LEU A 369 41.57 -28.22 -4.26
CA LEU A 369 41.91 -28.48 -5.65
C LEU A 369 41.77 -29.98 -5.87
N PRO A 370 41.27 -30.43 -7.04
CA PRO A 370 41.45 -31.82 -7.40
C PRO A 370 42.96 -32.08 -7.43
N SER A 371 43.37 -33.18 -6.79
CA SER A 371 44.78 -33.56 -6.90
C SER A 371 45.05 -33.84 -8.37
N LYS A 372 46.28 -33.62 -8.84
CA LYS A 372 46.70 -34.11 -10.15
C LYS A 372 46.65 -35.64 -10.08
N ALA A 373 45.46 -36.22 -10.24
CA ALA A 373 45.31 -37.62 -10.54
C ALA A 373 46.23 -37.89 -11.73
N GLN A 374 46.94 -39.01 -11.73
CA GLN A 374 47.79 -39.40 -12.85
C GLN A 374 46.99 -39.69 -14.15
N GLY A 375 45.70 -39.37 -14.19
CA GLY A 375 44.80 -39.45 -15.34
C GLY A 375 44.22 -38.08 -15.74
N HIS A 376 43.82 -37.97 -17.00
CA HIS A 376 43.38 -36.74 -17.68
C HIS A 376 42.34 -35.92 -16.89
N LEU A 377 42.75 -34.73 -16.44
CA LEU A 377 41.84 -33.66 -16.04
C LEU A 377 41.29 -33.01 -17.31
N GLU A 378 40.06 -33.35 -17.71
CA GLU A 378 39.33 -32.52 -18.67
C GLU A 378 38.73 -31.32 -17.94
N THR A 379 39.11 -30.11 -18.37
CA THR A 379 38.39 -28.88 -18.02
C THR A 379 37.16 -28.77 -18.91
N SER A 380 35.99 -28.48 -18.32
CA SER A 380 34.82 -28.13 -19.11
C SER A 380 35.08 -26.87 -19.97
N SER A 381 34.29 -26.67 -21.03
CA SER A 381 34.39 -25.52 -21.96
C SER A 381 34.28 -24.15 -21.29
N ASP A 382 33.71 -24.14 -20.08
CA ASP A 382 33.45 -23.02 -19.19
C ASP A 382 34.56 -22.81 -18.15
N GLY A 383 35.65 -23.61 -18.19
CA GLY A 383 36.90 -23.39 -17.44
C GLY A 383 36.84 -23.65 -15.93
N ASP A 384 35.64 -23.68 -15.35
CA ASP A 384 35.44 -23.76 -13.91
C ASP A 384 35.21 -25.18 -13.38
N THR A 385 34.79 -26.13 -14.23
CA THR A 385 34.44 -27.49 -13.80
C THR A 385 35.56 -28.48 -14.11
N LEU A 386 36.06 -29.14 -13.06
CA LEU A 386 37.09 -30.20 -13.16
C LEU A 386 36.44 -31.57 -12.94
N TYR A 387 36.68 -32.48 -13.87
CA TYR A 387 36.20 -33.85 -13.82
C TYR A 387 37.28 -34.77 -13.24
N CYS A 388 36.93 -35.57 -12.22
CA CYS A 388 37.85 -36.53 -11.59
C CYS A 388 37.52 -37.96 -12.05
N GLY A 389 38.54 -38.72 -12.45
CA GLY A 389 38.41 -40.14 -12.84
C GLY A 389 38.38 -41.11 -11.64
N CYS A 390 37.58 -40.83 -10.61
CA CYS A 390 37.47 -41.72 -9.45
C CYS A 390 36.62 -42.97 -9.80
N SER A 391 36.93 -44.13 -9.22
CA SER A 391 36.19 -45.37 -9.48
C SER A 391 34.75 -45.29 -8.97
N ALA A 392 33.80 -46.00 -9.60
CA ALA A 392 32.39 -45.99 -9.20
C ALA A 392 32.17 -46.28 -7.70
N ALA A 393 32.99 -47.14 -7.08
CA ALA A 393 32.94 -47.43 -5.65
C ALA A 393 33.35 -46.23 -4.77
N ALA A 394 34.33 -45.43 -5.21
CA ALA A 394 34.73 -44.21 -4.50
C ALA A 394 33.65 -43.12 -4.59
N ILE A 395 32.92 -43.06 -5.71
CA ILE A 395 31.79 -42.15 -5.90
C ILE A 395 30.59 -42.57 -5.04
N ASP A 396 30.30 -43.87 -5.01
CA ASP A 396 29.23 -44.44 -4.20
C ASP A 396 29.48 -44.28 -2.69
N ALA A 397 30.76 -44.32 -2.27
CA ALA A 397 31.17 -44.00 -0.89
C ALA A 397 31.10 -42.50 -0.53
N PHE A 398 31.14 -41.59 -1.50
CA PHE A 398 30.95 -40.15 -1.29
C PHE A 398 29.48 -39.71 -1.36
N SER A 399 28.69 -40.41 -2.18
CA SER A 399 27.25 -40.16 -2.31
C SER A 399 26.46 -40.63 -1.09
N ARG A 400 26.96 -41.66 -0.42
CA ARG A 400 26.55 -42.02 0.94
C ARG A 400 27.10 -40.98 1.90
#